data_AF-A6KNI2-F1
#
_entry.id   AF-A6KNI2-F1
#
_cell.length_a   1.000
_cell.length_b   1.000
_cell.length_c   1.000
_cell.angle_alpha   90.00
_cell.angle_beta   90.00
_cell.angle_gamma   90.00
#
_symmetry.space_group_name_H-M   'P 1'
#
loop_
_entity.id
_entity.type
_entity.pdbx_description
1 polymer ?
#
loop_
_entity_poly.entity_id
_entity_poly.type
_entity_poly.pdbx_seq_one_letter_code
_entity_poly.pdbx_strand_id
1 'polypeptide(L)'
;MQVSISCKGISDAWKYLLYTQKFEHTQPQHTQTSTNCGEKAVFHISSVGKRDGGQYSCLYETTAGWSVHSDKLELVVTGFFDNKPSLSALPRPMVTSGESVTLKCFSQEKYDKFIVTKKGEQKHFMIMK
;
A
#
# COMPACT_ATOMS: atom_id res chain seq x y z
N MET A 1 -10.72 -1.05 -11.69
CA MET A 1 -10.53 -1.14 -10.23
C MET A 1 -10.12 0.25 -9.75
N GLN A 2 -10.76 0.75 -8.71
CA GLN A 2 -10.43 2.03 -8.07
C GLN A 2 -10.01 1.78 -6.62
N VAL A 3 -9.04 2.56 -6.14
CA VAL A 3 -8.68 2.59 -4.72
C VAL A 3 -8.67 4.03 -4.21
N SER A 4 -8.80 4.19 -2.90
CA SER A 4 -8.71 5.48 -2.22
C SER A 4 -7.64 5.42 -1.12
N ILE A 5 -6.79 6.44 -1.06
CA ILE A 5 -5.76 6.62 -0.06
C ILE A 5 -6.20 7.78 0.84
N SER A 6 -6.29 7.53 2.15
CA SER A 6 -6.79 8.52 3.12
C SER A 6 -5.66 9.00 4.03
N CYS A 7 -5.38 10.29 4.00
CA CYS A 7 -4.45 10.93 4.94
C CYS A 7 -5.26 11.54 6.09
N LYS A 8 -4.83 11.32 7.34
CA LYS A 8 -5.45 11.93 8.52
C LYS A 8 -4.49 12.93 9.14
N GLY A 9 -4.87 14.20 9.17
CA GLY A 9 -4.12 15.29 9.80
C GLY A 9 -4.86 15.85 11.00
N ILE A 10 -4.63 17.13 11.27
CA ILE A 10 -5.26 17.88 12.38
C ILE A 10 -6.30 18.86 11.84
N SER A 11 -7.07 19.47 12.75
CA SER A 11 -8.18 20.37 12.39
C SER A 11 -7.75 21.63 11.62
N ASP A 12 -6.53 22.13 11.86
CA ASP A 12 -5.97 23.32 11.17
C ASP A 12 -5.28 23.00 9.82
N ALA A 13 -5.33 21.75 9.35
CA ALA A 13 -4.79 21.41 8.05
C ALA A 13 -5.70 21.98 6.95
N TRP A 14 -5.13 22.73 6.01
CA TRP A 14 -5.87 23.34 4.89
C TRP A 14 -5.42 22.80 3.52
N LYS A 15 -4.35 22.01 3.49
CA LYS A 15 -3.83 21.39 2.27
C LYS A 15 -3.12 20.09 2.59
N TYR A 16 -3.27 19.12 1.70
CA TYR A 16 -2.65 17.81 1.77
C TYR A 16 -1.97 17.47 0.45
N LEU A 17 -0.78 16.90 0.53
CA LEU A 17 0.00 16.41 -0.60
C LEU A 17 0.23 14.91 -0.45
N LEU A 18 -0.01 14.17 -1.55
CA LEU A 18 0.31 12.75 -1.64
C LEU A 18 1.59 12.57 -2.45
N TYR A 19 2.54 11.86 -1.86
CA TYR A 19 3.81 11.48 -2.49
C TYR A 19 3.86 9.98 -2.76
N THR A 20 4.53 9.60 -3.83
CA THR A 20 4.85 8.21 -4.15
C THR A 20 6.36 8.02 -4.25
N GLN A 21 6.87 6.99 -3.58
CA GLN A 21 8.22 6.47 -3.78
C GLN A 21 8.10 5.19 -4.60
N LYS A 22 8.66 5.21 -5.81
CA LYS A 22 8.78 4.03 -6.66
C LYS A 22 10.09 3.31 -6.38
N PHE A 23 10.14 2.00 -6.59
CA PHE A 23 11.37 1.21 -6.44
C PHE A 23 12.48 1.63 -7.41
N GLU A 24 12.10 2.12 -8.60
CA GLU A 24 13.04 2.56 -9.64
C GLU A 24 13.54 4.00 -9.44
N HIS A 25 12.95 4.76 -8.52
CA HIS A 25 13.30 6.16 -8.27
C HIS A 25 13.84 6.35 -6.85
N THR A 26 14.88 7.17 -6.70
CA THR A 26 15.51 7.47 -5.41
C THR A 26 14.78 8.54 -4.60
N GLN A 27 13.98 9.42 -5.21
CA GLN A 27 13.23 10.48 -4.49
C GLN A 27 11.71 10.29 -4.58
N PRO A 28 10.96 10.70 -3.53
CA PRO A 28 9.51 10.72 -3.56
C PRO A 28 9.01 11.74 -4.56
N GLN A 29 8.07 11.35 -5.40
CA GLN A 29 7.44 12.24 -6.38
C GLN A 29 6.07 12.68 -5.85
N HIS A 30 5.80 13.98 -5.94
CA HIS A 30 4.46 14.50 -5.71
C HIS A 30 3.49 13.93 -6.76
N THR A 31 2.30 13.52 -6.33
CA THR A 31 1.31 12.90 -7.21
C THR A 31 -0.01 13.64 -7.25
N GLN A 32 -0.56 13.99 -6.08
CA GLN A 32 -1.87 14.62 -5.98
C GLN A 32 -1.88 15.66 -4.85
N THR A 33 -2.71 16.68 -5.02
CA THR A 33 -2.95 17.73 -4.03
C THR A 33 -4.43 17.77 -3.70
N SER A 34 -4.75 17.91 -2.42
CA SER A 34 -6.09 18.15 -1.92
C SER A 34 -6.06 19.44 -1.10
N THR A 35 -6.97 20.36 -1.41
CA THR A 35 -7.17 21.61 -0.64
C THR A 35 -8.34 21.47 0.34
N ASN A 36 -8.72 20.24 0.67
CA ASN A 36 -9.72 20.00 1.71
C ASN A 36 -9.16 20.41 3.07
N CYS A 37 -9.91 21.26 3.77
CA CYS A 37 -9.61 21.64 5.14
C CYS A 37 -10.11 20.60 6.13
N GLY A 38 -9.45 20.53 7.28
CA GLY A 38 -9.82 19.67 8.41
C GLY A 38 -8.97 18.41 8.49
N GLU A 39 -9.42 17.47 9.32
CA GLU A 39 -8.60 16.36 9.82
C GLU A 39 -8.34 15.23 8.79
N LYS A 40 -8.89 15.31 7.59
CA LYS A 40 -8.83 14.19 6.63
C LYS A 40 -8.88 14.65 5.18
N ALA A 41 -8.01 14.07 4.37
CA ALA A 41 -8.06 14.17 2.92
C ALA A 41 -8.09 12.77 2.29
N VAL A 42 -8.85 12.62 1.20
CA VAL A 42 -8.97 11.37 0.45
C VAL A 42 -8.51 11.60 -0.98
N PHE A 43 -7.57 10.76 -1.42
CA PHE A 43 -7.00 10.76 -2.76
C PHE A 43 -7.51 9.53 -3.51
N HIS A 44 -7.92 9.72 -4.76
CA HIS A 44 -8.51 8.66 -5.56
C HIS A 44 -7.57 8.25 -6.70
N ILE A 45 -7.42 6.93 -6.90
CA ILE A 45 -6.74 6.35 -8.05
C ILE A 45 -7.81 5.57 -8.84
N SER A 46 -8.39 6.23 -9.84
CA SER A 46 -9.61 5.76 -10.53
C SER A 46 -9.40 4.54 -11.42
N SER A 47 -8.20 4.39 -12.00
CA SER A 47 -7.85 3.26 -12.86
C SER A 47 -6.49 2.69 -12.46
N VAL A 48 -6.50 1.82 -11.46
CA VAL A 48 -5.26 1.22 -10.93
C VAL A 48 -4.57 0.36 -11.98
N GLY A 49 -3.32 0.69 -12.29
CA GLY A 49 -2.42 -0.01 -13.20
C GLY A 49 -1.11 -0.43 -12.52
N LYS A 50 -0.28 -1.19 -13.25
CA LYS A 50 1.04 -1.66 -12.79
C LYS A 50 1.92 -0.53 -12.22
N ARG A 51 1.85 0.65 -12.82
CA ARG A 51 2.64 1.84 -12.45
C ARG A 51 2.17 2.52 -11.17
N ASP A 52 0.98 2.21 -10.68
CA ASP A 52 0.48 2.76 -9.42
C ASP A 52 1.06 2.02 -8.21
N GLY A 53 1.66 0.84 -8.40
CA GLY A 53 2.37 0.15 -7.32
C GLY A 53 3.51 0.98 -6.74
N GLY A 54 3.68 0.94 -5.42
CA GLY A 54 4.74 1.66 -4.72
C GLY A 54 4.40 2.05 -3.30
N GLN A 55 5.31 2.79 -2.66
CA GLN A 55 5.11 3.31 -1.31
C GLN A 55 4.52 4.72 -1.40
N TYR A 56 3.49 5.00 -0.61
CA TYR A 56 2.81 6.28 -0.55
C TYR A 56 3.03 6.91 0.81
N SER A 57 3.20 8.24 0.85
CA SER A 57 3.22 9.01 2.08
C SER A 57 2.50 10.34 1.89
N CYS A 58 2.00 10.90 2.98
CA CYS A 58 1.27 12.16 2.98
C CYS A 58 2.06 13.25 3.70
N LEU A 59 1.81 14.49 3.29
CA LEU A 59 2.23 15.73 3.97
C LEU A 59 1.00 16.64 4.07
N TYR A 60 0.89 17.45 5.12
CA TYR A 60 -0.15 18.47 5.20
C TYR A 60 0.43 19.83 5.60
N GLU A 61 -0.27 20.88 5.20
CA GLU A 61 0.06 22.27 5.50
C GLU A 61 -0.97 22.84 6.48
N THR A 62 -0.46 23.56 7.47
CA THR A 62 -1.23 24.28 8.50
C THR A 62 -0.85 25.75 8.48
N THR A 63 -1.45 26.56 9.35
CA THR A 63 -1.00 27.94 9.55
C THR A 63 0.42 28.03 10.13
N ALA A 64 0.87 27.00 10.86
CA ALA A 64 2.21 26.90 11.43
C ALA A 64 3.27 26.36 10.44
N GLY A 65 2.87 25.99 9.21
CA GLY A 65 3.73 25.43 8.19
C GLY A 65 3.43 23.95 7.87
N TRP A 66 4.42 23.27 7.29
CA TRP A 66 4.31 21.90 6.81
C TRP A 66 4.55 20.86 7.91
N SER A 67 3.79 19.78 7.88
CA SER A 67 4.05 18.59 8.69
C SER A 67 5.31 17.87 8.24
N VAL A 68 5.73 16.84 9.00
CA VAL A 68 6.64 15.82 8.46
C VAL A 68 5.87 14.81 7.62
N HIS A 69 6.58 14.00 6.83
CA HIS A 69 5.96 12.92 6.06
C HIS A 69 5.36 11.86 6.98
N SER A 70 4.20 11.33 6.58
CA SER A 70 3.58 10.18 7.23
C SER A 70 4.43 8.91 7.13
N ASP A 71 4.06 7.91 7.92
CA ASP A 71 4.50 6.54 7.67
C ASP A 71 4.09 6.09 6.25
N LYS A 72 4.87 5.18 5.68
CA LYS A 72 4.70 4.75 4.29
C LYS A 72 3.65 3.64 4.18
N LEU A 73 2.71 3.81 3.26
CA LEU A 73 1.72 2.79 2.87
C LEU A 73 2.12 2.14 1.55
N GLU A 74 2.26 0.82 1.51
CA GLU A 74 2.55 0.09 0.28
C GLU A 74 1.26 -0.26 -0.47
N LEU A 75 1.13 0.23 -1.71
CA LEU A 75 0.12 -0.21 -2.65
C LEU A 75 0.73 -1.29 -3.55
N VAL A 76 0.25 -2.53 -3.39
CA VAL A 76 0.65 -3.66 -4.23
C VAL A 76 -0.42 -3.90 -5.28
N VAL A 77 -0.02 -3.87 -6.55
CA VAL A 77 -0.95 -4.16 -7.67
C VAL A 77 -0.62 -5.53 -8.24
N THR A 78 -1.61 -6.43 -8.25
CA THR A 78 -1.48 -7.82 -8.68
C THR A 78 -2.35 -8.10 -9.91
N GLY A 79 -2.18 -9.29 -10.53
CA GLY A 79 -3.01 -9.71 -11.68
C GLY A 79 -2.49 -9.29 -13.05
N PHE A 80 -1.24 -8.79 -13.14
CA PHE A 80 -0.59 -8.44 -14.41
C PHE A 80 0.28 -9.55 -15.01
N PHE A 81 0.54 -10.60 -14.24
CA PHE A 81 1.35 -11.73 -14.70
C PHE A 81 0.41 -12.84 -15.17
N ASP A 82 0.62 -13.30 -16.41
CA ASP A 82 -0.20 -14.36 -17.02
C ASP A 82 -0.05 -15.69 -16.29
N ASN A 83 1.14 -15.97 -15.75
CA ASN A 83 1.44 -17.19 -15.02
C ASN A 83 1.31 -17.01 -13.51
N LYS A 84 0.07 -17.18 -13.02
CA LYS A 84 -0.24 -17.16 -11.60
C LYS A 84 0.50 -18.29 -10.85
N PRO A 85 1.24 -18.00 -9.77
CA PRO A 85 1.91 -19.03 -8.99
C PRO A 85 0.90 -19.92 -8.26
N SER A 86 1.28 -21.16 -8.06
CA SER A 86 0.52 -22.15 -7.31
C SER A 86 0.98 -22.18 -5.84
N LEU A 87 0.02 -22.35 -4.93
CA LEU A 87 0.26 -22.43 -3.50
C LEU A 87 -0.20 -23.79 -2.99
N SER A 88 0.68 -24.48 -2.25
CA SER A 88 0.41 -25.77 -1.63
C SER A 88 0.79 -25.73 -0.14
N ALA A 89 0.14 -26.57 0.65
CA ALA A 89 0.41 -26.72 2.08
C ALA A 89 0.94 -28.14 2.35
N LEU A 90 2.09 -28.23 3.00
CA LEU A 90 2.75 -29.47 3.36
C LEU A 90 2.73 -29.69 4.88
N PRO A 91 2.52 -30.93 5.35
CA PRO A 91 2.26 -32.12 4.55
C PRO A 91 0.84 -32.19 3.98
N ARG A 92 -0.11 -31.45 4.58
CA ARG A 92 -1.52 -31.43 4.17
C ARG A 92 -2.14 -30.03 4.38
N PRO A 93 -3.24 -29.71 3.67
CA PRO A 93 -3.92 -28.42 3.83
C PRO A 93 -4.64 -28.23 5.18
N MET A 94 -4.92 -29.32 5.88
CA MET A 94 -5.68 -29.32 7.13
C MET A 94 -4.77 -29.76 8.28
N VAL A 95 -4.64 -28.88 9.27
CA VAL A 95 -3.80 -29.09 10.46
C VAL A 95 -4.61 -28.80 11.72
N THR A 96 -4.25 -29.44 12.82
CA THR A 96 -4.88 -29.18 14.12
C THR A 96 -4.27 -27.93 14.78
N SER A 97 -4.98 -27.34 15.74
CA SER A 97 -4.45 -26.22 16.52
C SER A 97 -3.11 -26.60 17.16
N GLY A 98 -2.10 -25.73 17.02
CA GLY A 98 -0.74 -25.94 17.53
C GLY A 98 0.20 -26.68 16.58
N GLU A 99 -0.29 -27.28 15.50
CA GLU A 99 0.57 -27.86 14.45
C GLU A 99 1.15 -26.77 13.53
N SER A 100 2.40 -26.98 13.09
CA SER A 100 3.03 -26.14 12.08
C SER A 100 2.73 -26.66 10.68
N VAL A 101 2.58 -25.75 9.71
CA VAL A 101 2.38 -26.08 8.29
C VAL A 101 3.41 -25.34 7.45
N THR A 102 3.93 -25.99 6.41
CA THR A 102 4.80 -25.34 5.43
C THR A 102 4.00 -24.96 4.20
N LEU A 103 3.94 -23.67 3.89
CA LEU A 103 3.34 -23.17 2.64
C LEU A 103 4.41 -23.09 1.55
N LYS A 104 4.23 -23.87 0.49
CA LYS A 104 5.13 -23.88 -0.68
C LYS A 104 4.46 -23.16 -1.85
N CYS A 105 5.06 -22.06 -2.26
CA CYS A 105 4.71 -21.32 -3.46
C CYS A 105 5.62 -21.77 -4.61
N PHE A 106 5.07 -22.03 -5.78
CA PHE A 106 5.86 -22.40 -6.96
C PHE A 106 5.24 -21.83 -8.24
N SER A 107 6.09 -21.63 -9.25
CA SER A 107 5.70 -21.17 -10.58
C SER A 107 6.51 -21.92 -11.62
N GLN A 108 5.94 -22.10 -12.82
CA GLN A 108 6.69 -22.59 -13.98
C GLN A 108 7.64 -21.52 -14.54
N GLU A 109 7.25 -20.25 -14.41
CA GLU A 109 8.12 -19.11 -14.72
C GLU A 109 9.03 -18.75 -13.55
N LYS A 110 10.19 -18.18 -13.90
CA LYS A 110 11.14 -17.64 -12.93
C LYS A 110 10.66 -16.29 -12.44
N TYR A 111 10.45 -16.19 -11.14
CA TYR A 111 10.21 -14.94 -10.42
C TYR A 111 11.33 -14.75 -9.39
N ASP A 112 11.77 -13.51 -9.19
CA ASP A 112 12.80 -13.19 -8.20
C ASP A 112 12.31 -13.32 -6.77
N LYS A 113 11.00 -13.11 -6.56
CA LYS A 113 10.37 -13.11 -5.24
C LYS A 113 8.93 -13.59 -5.30
N PHE A 114 8.55 -14.39 -4.31
CA PHE A 114 7.16 -14.75 -4.05
C PHE A 114 6.67 -14.06 -2.76
N ILE A 115 5.42 -13.63 -2.76
CA ILE A 115 4.76 -13.03 -1.58
C ILE A 115 3.51 -13.87 -1.29
N VAL A 116 3.39 -14.35 -0.06
CA VAL A 116 2.21 -15.08 0.43
C VAL A 116 1.42 -14.17 1.36
N THR A 117 0.19 -13.84 0.98
CA THR A 117 -0.70 -12.97 1.77
C THR A 117 -1.80 -13.80 2.43
N LYS A 118 -1.94 -13.67 3.75
CA LYS A 118 -3.08 -14.23 4.48
C LYS A 118 -4.33 -13.38 4.23
N LYS A 119 -5.41 -13.99 3.72
CA LYS A 119 -6.71 -13.32 3.57
C LYS A 119 -7.35 -13.06 4.95
N GLY A 120 -7.94 -11.88 5.11
CA GLY A 120 -8.56 -11.37 6.34
C GLY A 120 -8.46 -9.85 6.40
N GLU A 121 -9.13 -9.20 7.37
CA GLU A 121 -8.95 -7.76 7.57
C GLU A 121 -7.50 -7.46 7.98
N GLN A 122 -6.78 -6.73 7.12
CA GLN A 122 -5.50 -6.13 7.46
C GLN A 122 -5.63 -4.61 7.40
N LYS A 123 -5.90 -4.00 8.54
CA LYS A 123 -6.03 -2.53 8.63
C LYS A 123 -4.64 -1.92 8.63
N HIS A 124 -4.25 -1.37 7.47
CA HIS A 124 -3.04 -0.58 7.33
C HIS A 124 -3.41 0.90 7.46
N PHE A 125 -2.84 1.59 8.45
CA PHE A 125 -3.11 3.00 8.72
C PHE A 125 -1.88 3.82 8.35
N MET A 126 -2.09 4.94 7.66
CA MET A 126 -1.07 5.99 7.54
C MET A 126 -1.19 6.90 8.76
N ILE A 127 -0.16 6.91 9.59
CA ILE A 127 -0.08 7.80 10.74
C ILE A 127 0.84 8.96 10.36
N MET A 128 0.33 10.17 10.55
CA MET A 128 1.13 11.37 10.40
C MET A 128 1.78 11.69 11.74
N LYS A 129 3.10 11.93 11.72
CA LYS A 129 3.90 12.29 12.89
C LYS A 129 4.00 13.80 12.99
#